data_AF-A0A537YML9-F1
#
_entry.id   AF-A0A537YML9-F1
#
_cell.length_a   1.000
_cell.length_b   1.000
_cell.length_c   1.000
_cell.angle_alpha   90.00
_cell.angle_beta   90.00
_cell.angle_gamma   90.00
#
_symmetry.space_group_name_H-M   'P 1'
#
loop_
_entity.id
_entity.type
_entity.pdbx_description
1 polymer ?
#
loop_
_entity_poly.entity_id
_entity_poly.type
_entity_poly.pdbx_seq_one_letter_code
_entity_poly.pdbx_strand_id
1 'polypeptide(L)'
;MRVRFALGMALLAAISVIAVATSNYLPDRLHDQVDSLLVSDARPLIPPADPRGLVATSVCQQISSASGSTTGYVAKVTAVQGTSLQCLDANGRVTGWVGKVNLPVSGRDAQQTRTGPRVTGQEFRGNEYRVVTVSTAAGQKIRIARNLASTEAVLASIRDRSALIGAIVIVLAAIAGWLLARRTARPVEQLTRVAEQV
;
A
#
# COMPACT_ATOMS: atom_id res chain seq x y z
N MET A 1 -8.25 -46.52 12.84
CA MET A 1 -8.75 -45.58 11.80
C MET A 1 -8.87 -44.12 12.26
N ARG A 2 -9.16 -43.81 13.54
CA ARG A 2 -9.39 -42.43 14.03
C ARG A 2 -8.20 -41.46 13.91
N VAL A 3 -6.96 -41.95 14.01
CA VAL A 3 -5.74 -41.11 13.89
C VAL A 3 -5.55 -40.56 12.47
N ARG A 4 -6.00 -41.28 11.44
CA ARG A 4 -5.84 -40.88 10.03
C ARG A 4 -6.72 -39.69 9.64
N PHE A 5 -7.94 -39.61 10.20
CA PHE A 5 -8.85 -38.49 9.96
C PHE A 5 -8.40 -37.19 10.64
N ALA A 6 -7.84 -37.29 11.86
CA ALA A 6 -7.28 -36.13 12.57
C ALA A 6 -6.05 -35.56 11.84
N LEU A 7 -5.19 -36.44 11.30
CA LEU A 7 -4.02 -36.05 10.50
C LEU A 7 -4.44 -35.35 9.20
N GLY A 8 -5.51 -35.82 8.54
CA GLY A 8 -6.05 -35.20 7.33
C GLY A 8 -6.56 -33.76 7.53
N MET A 9 -7.29 -33.50 8.61
CA MET A 9 -7.78 -32.15 8.92
C MET A 9 -6.66 -31.18 9.32
N ALA A 10 -5.66 -31.65 10.07
CA ALA A 10 -4.50 -30.84 10.44
C ALA A 10 -3.67 -30.43 9.21
N LEU A 11 -3.51 -31.34 8.24
CA LEU A 11 -2.81 -31.06 6.98
C LEU A 11 -3.57 -30.05 6.11
N LEU A 12 -4.89 -30.18 6.00
CA LEU A 12 -5.72 -29.22 5.26
C LEU A 12 -5.66 -27.80 5.86
N ALA A 13 -5.69 -27.70 7.19
CA ALA A 13 -5.54 -26.42 7.89
C ALA A 13 -4.13 -25.82 7.69
N ALA A 14 -3.08 -26.63 7.71
CA ALA A 14 -1.72 -26.16 7.43
C ALA A 14 -1.57 -25.66 5.99
N ILE A 15 -2.14 -26.37 5.02
CA ILE A 15 -2.08 -26.00 3.60
C ILE A 15 -2.82 -24.67 3.35
N SER A 16 -3.98 -24.44 3.98
CA SER A 16 -4.72 -23.18 3.79
C SER A 16 -3.96 -21.97 4.36
N VAL A 17 -3.31 -22.13 5.52
CA VAL A 17 -2.49 -21.08 6.14
C VAL A 17 -1.25 -20.76 5.29
N ILE A 18 -0.58 -21.79 4.77
CA ILE A 18 0.58 -21.60 3.89
C ILE A 18 0.17 -20.87 2.60
N ALA A 19 -0.96 -21.22 1.99
CA ALA A 19 -1.45 -20.58 0.77
C ALA A 19 -1.78 -19.08 0.95
N VAL A 20 -2.40 -18.71 2.08
CA VAL A 20 -2.71 -17.30 2.38
C VAL A 20 -1.43 -16.51 2.69
N ALA A 21 -0.46 -17.11 3.36
CA ALA A 21 0.82 -16.47 3.67
C ALA A 21 1.65 -16.17 2.41
N THR A 22 1.67 -17.09 1.44
CA THR A 22 2.43 -16.90 0.19
C THR A 22 1.83 -15.85 -0.75
N SER A 23 0.51 -15.64 -0.73
CA SER A 23 -0.17 -14.67 -1.61
C SER A 23 0.25 -13.21 -1.38
N ASN A 24 0.87 -12.95 -0.24
CA ASN A 24 1.06 -11.61 0.28
C ASN A 24 2.52 -11.11 0.04
N TYR A 25 3.41 -11.96 -0.48
CA TYR A 25 4.86 -11.71 -0.58
C TYR A 25 5.36 -11.30 -1.97
N LEU A 26 4.51 -10.82 -2.88
CA LEU A 26 4.98 -10.25 -4.15
C LEU A 26 5.14 -8.72 -4.04
N PRO A 27 6.37 -8.16 -4.06
CA PRO A 27 6.64 -6.73 -3.93
C PRO A 27 6.08 -5.88 -5.09
N ASP A 28 5.81 -6.49 -6.25
CA ASP A 28 5.32 -5.79 -7.44
C ASP A 28 3.92 -5.18 -7.25
N ARG A 29 3.03 -5.83 -6.47
CA ARG A 29 1.64 -5.34 -6.30
C ARG A 29 1.53 -4.03 -5.53
N LEU A 30 2.51 -3.70 -4.69
CA LEU A 30 2.49 -2.46 -3.90
C LEU A 30 2.75 -1.24 -4.79
N HIS A 31 3.64 -1.39 -5.76
CA HIS A 31 4.00 -0.32 -6.69
C HIS A 31 2.83 0.03 -7.61
N ASP A 32 2.11 -0.98 -8.12
CA ASP A 32 0.95 -0.77 -8.98
C ASP A 32 -0.18 -0.01 -8.26
N GLN A 33 -0.40 -0.27 -6.96
CA GLN A 33 -1.40 0.45 -6.18
C GLN A 33 -1.00 1.92 -6.00
N VAL A 34 0.26 2.20 -5.64
CA VAL A 34 0.75 3.59 -5.50
C VAL A 34 0.67 4.34 -6.82
N ASP A 35 1.05 3.70 -7.93
CA ASP A 35 1.02 4.30 -9.26
C ASP A 35 -0.42 4.61 -9.69
N SER A 36 -1.36 3.69 -9.45
CA SER A 36 -2.78 3.91 -9.75
C SER A 36 -3.39 5.07 -8.96
N LEU A 37 -3.00 5.22 -7.69
CA LEU A 37 -3.43 6.32 -6.82
C LEU A 37 -2.84 7.66 -7.28
N LEU A 38 -1.54 7.69 -7.60
CA LEU A 38 -0.88 8.90 -8.11
C LEU A 38 -1.49 9.35 -9.44
N VAL A 39 -1.79 8.41 -10.34
CA VAL A 39 -2.49 8.69 -11.60
C VAL A 39 -3.89 9.23 -11.30
N SER A 40 -4.63 8.62 -10.38
CA SER A 40 -5.97 9.08 -9.99
C SER A 40 -5.95 10.50 -9.42
N ASP A 41 -5.00 10.81 -8.54
CA ASP A 41 -4.84 12.14 -7.95
C ASP A 41 -4.46 13.19 -8.98
N ALA A 42 -3.73 12.81 -10.04
CA ALA A 42 -3.35 13.70 -11.13
C ALA A 42 -4.43 13.88 -12.21
N ARG A 43 -5.48 13.03 -12.25
CA ARG A 43 -6.58 13.12 -13.24
C ARG A 43 -7.28 14.48 -13.30
N PRO A 44 -7.53 15.21 -12.20
CA PRO A 44 -8.15 16.53 -12.28
C PRO A 44 -7.26 17.60 -12.91
N LEU A 45 -5.97 17.34 -13.08
CA LEU A 45 -4.97 18.29 -13.58
C LEU A 45 -4.63 18.09 -15.06
N ILE A 46 -5.09 17.00 -15.67
CA ILE A 46 -4.83 16.70 -17.09
C ILE A 46 -5.87 17.35 -18.00
N PRO A 47 -5.51 17.73 -19.23
CA PRO A 47 -6.40 18.45 -20.16
C PRO A 47 -7.79 17.84 -20.44
N PRO A 48 -7.99 16.51 -20.44
CA PRO A 48 -9.34 15.96 -20.56
C PRO A 48 -10.29 16.39 -19.43
N ALA A 49 -9.77 16.61 -18.22
CA ALA A 49 -10.55 17.03 -17.05
C ALA A 49 -10.45 18.55 -16.79
N ASP A 50 -9.35 19.18 -17.18
CA ASP A 50 -9.12 20.62 -17.10
C ASP A 50 -8.66 21.19 -18.46
N PRO A 51 -9.58 21.34 -19.44
CA PRO A 51 -9.23 21.74 -20.81
C PRO A 51 -8.61 23.14 -20.90
N ARG A 52 -8.90 24.00 -19.92
CA ARG A 52 -8.38 25.38 -19.85
C ARG A 52 -7.20 25.51 -18.88
N GLY A 53 -6.83 24.47 -18.15
CA GLY A 53 -5.73 24.51 -17.18
C GLY A 53 -6.01 25.41 -15.97
N LEU A 54 -7.27 25.72 -15.65
CA LEU A 54 -7.63 26.66 -14.59
C LEU A 54 -7.34 26.09 -13.21
N VAL A 55 -7.62 24.79 -13.02
CA VAL A 55 -7.33 24.09 -11.76
C VAL A 55 -5.82 23.98 -11.59
N ALA A 56 -5.11 23.57 -12.63
CA ALA A 56 -3.65 23.52 -12.63
C ALA A 56 -3.01 24.87 -12.29
N THR A 57 -3.48 25.95 -12.93
CA THR A 57 -2.93 27.30 -12.73
C THR A 57 -3.22 27.80 -11.32
N SER A 58 -4.43 27.60 -10.80
CA SER A 58 -4.77 27.99 -9.42
C SER A 58 -3.96 27.23 -8.37
N VAL A 59 -3.72 25.94 -8.58
CA VAL A 59 -2.83 25.12 -7.74
C VAL A 59 -1.41 25.70 -7.76
N CYS A 60 -0.86 25.98 -8.94
CA CYS A 60 0.50 26.50 -9.04
C CYS A 60 0.65 27.90 -8.49
N GLN A 61 -0.33 28.78 -8.70
CA GLN A 61 -0.36 30.11 -8.11
C GLN A 61 -0.48 30.05 -6.58
N GLN A 62 -1.29 29.13 -6.05
CA GLN A 62 -1.39 28.91 -4.61
C GLN A 62 -0.05 28.46 -4.03
N ILE A 63 0.61 27.48 -4.66
CA ILE A 63 1.89 26.93 -4.18
C ILE A 63 3.03 27.94 -4.30
N SER A 64 3.11 28.70 -5.40
CA SER A 64 4.14 29.74 -5.57
C SER A 64 3.99 30.91 -4.59
N SER A 65 2.77 31.13 -4.09
CA SER A 65 2.43 32.20 -3.15
C SER A 65 2.28 31.70 -1.71
N ALA A 66 2.40 30.39 -1.46
CA ALA A 66 2.08 29.79 -0.18
C ALA A 66 3.15 30.13 0.87
N SER A 67 2.81 31.06 1.78
CA SER A 67 3.56 31.37 3.00
C SER A 67 3.26 30.42 4.17
N GLY A 68 2.62 29.27 3.93
CA GLY A 68 2.49 28.20 4.92
C GLY A 68 1.12 27.53 5.07
N SER A 69 0.03 28.10 4.52
CA SER A 69 -1.31 27.48 4.58
C SER A 69 -1.81 27.06 3.19
N THR A 70 -1.95 25.76 2.98
CA THR A 70 -2.58 25.18 1.79
C THR A 70 -4.03 24.85 2.08
N THR A 71 -4.91 25.03 1.10
CA THR A 71 -6.34 24.72 1.16
C THR A 71 -6.77 23.90 -0.06
N GLY A 72 -8.01 23.38 -0.05
CA GLY A 72 -8.60 22.71 -1.20
C GLY A 72 -7.81 21.49 -1.69
N TYR A 73 -7.58 21.43 -3.00
CA TYR A 73 -6.88 20.32 -3.65
C TYR A 73 -5.45 20.15 -3.12
N VAL A 74 -4.71 21.25 -2.95
CA VAL A 74 -3.32 21.21 -2.48
C VAL A 74 -3.27 20.58 -1.08
N ALA A 75 -4.13 21.05 -0.17
CA ALA A 75 -4.22 20.50 1.18
C ALA A 75 -4.57 19.01 1.18
N LYS A 76 -5.52 18.58 0.34
CA LYS A 76 -5.93 17.18 0.22
C LYS A 76 -4.76 16.29 -0.20
N VAL A 77 -3.99 16.69 -1.20
CA VAL A 77 -2.87 15.90 -1.73
C VAL A 77 -1.69 15.89 -0.74
N THR A 78 -1.39 17.02 -0.09
CA THR A 78 -0.29 17.10 0.88
C THR A 78 -0.64 16.56 2.27
N ALA A 79 -1.93 16.37 2.59
CA ALA A 79 -2.36 15.76 3.85
C ALA A 79 -1.86 14.31 4.00
N VAL A 80 -1.61 13.63 2.88
CA VAL A 80 -1.00 12.31 2.91
C VAL A 80 0.49 12.44 3.18
N GLN A 81 0.94 11.88 4.31
CA GLN A 81 2.32 11.98 4.75
C GLN A 81 3.31 11.51 3.67
N GLY A 82 4.40 12.26 3.50
CA GLY A 82 5.43 11.93 2.52
C GLY A 82 5.09 12.32 1.08
N THR A 83 3.99 13.04 0.85
CA THR A 83 3.64 13.63 -0.45
C THR A 83 4.19 15.05 -0.58
N SER A 84 4.69 15.40 -1.76
CA SER A 84 5.11 16.75 -2.13
C SER A 84 4.61 17.10 -3.52
N LEU A 85 4.19 18.35 -3.71
CA LEU A 85 3.79 18.92 -4.99
C LEU A 85 4.83 19.94 -5.44
N GLN A 86 5.12 19.96 -6.73
CA GLN A 86 5.96 20.96 -7.38
C GLN A 86 5.29 21.44 -8.66
N CYS A 87 5.36 22.74 -8.88
CA CYS A 87 4.98 23.35 -10.14
C CYS A 87 6.21 23.74 -10.93
N LEU A 88 6.16 23.47 -12.22
CA LEU A 88 7.23 23.77 -13.15
C LEU A 88 6.68 24.64 -14.28
N ASP A 89 7.50 25.58 -14.72
CA ASP A 89 7.23 26.35 -15.93
C ASP A 89 7.41 25.49 -17.20
N ALA A 90 7.13 26.10 -18.36
CA ALA A 90 7.29 25.45 -19.67
C ALA A 90 8.74 24.99 -19.94
N ASN A 91 9.73 25.61 -19.29
CA ASN A 91 11.15 25.29 -19.39
C ASN A 91 11.59 24.20 -18.39
N GLY A 92 10.68 23.73 -17.52
CA GLY A 92 10.97 22.75 -16.49
C GLY A 92 11.66 23.32 -15.25
N ARG A 93 11.62 24.64 -15.03
CA ARG A 93 12.11 25.27 -13.79
C ARG A 93 11.02 25.22 -12.74
N VAL A 94 11.40 24.87 -11.50
CA VAL A 94 10.47 24.85 -10.37
C VAL A 94 10.07 26.28 -10.01
N THR A 95 8.78 26.59 -10.12
CA THR A 95 8.21 27.91 -9.78
C THR A 95 7.60 27.94 -8.38
N GLY A 96 7.31 26.78 -7.80
CA GLY A 96 6.85 26.64 -6.43
C GLY A 96 6.79 25.18 -6.00
N TRP A 97 6.92 24.91 -4.70
CA TRP A 97 6.75 23.57 -4.14
C TRP A 97 6.07 23.61 -2.77
N VAL A 98 5.46 22.49 -2.38
CA VAL A 98 4.91 22.27 -1.04
C VAL A 98 5.04 20.80 -0.65
N GLY A 99 5.14 20.54 0.66
CA GLY A 99 5.30 19.20 1.22
C GLY A 99 6.67 18.98 1.85
N LYS A 100 7.01 17.72 2.14
CA LYS A 100 8.21 17.37 2.92
C LYS A 100 9.53 17.56 2.18
N VAL A 101 9.54 17.49 0.85
CA VAL A 101 10.78 17.48 0.07
C VAL A 101 10.61 18.18 -1.29
N ASN A 102 11.67 18.85 -1.72
CA ASN A 102 11.80 19.42 -3.05
C ASN A 102 12.74 18.52 -3.86
N LEU A 103 12.19 17.61 -4.67
CA LEU A 103 12.96 16.70 -5.51
C LEU A 103 13.60 17.46 -6.68
N PRO A 104 14.86 17.15 -7.04
CA PRO A 104 15.47 17.71 -8.24
C PRO A 104 14.68 17.27 -9.47
N VAL A 105 14.54 18.18 -10.44
CA VAL A 105 13.85 17.94 -11.70
C VAL A 105 14.83 17.34 -12.69
N SER A 106 14.48 16.20 -13.30
CA SER A 106 15.27 15.60 -14.36
C SER A 106 14.99 16.27 -15.71
N GLY A 107 15.95 16.26 -16.63
CA GLY A 107 15.75 16.79 -17.99
C GLY A 107 14.59 16.11 -18.73
N ARG A 108 14.30 14.84 -18.42
CA ARG A 108 13.17 14.09 -19.01
C ARG A 108 11.81 14.60 -18.53
N ASP A 109 11.70 15.01 -17.27
CA ASP A 109 10.49 15.64 -16.73
C ASP A 109 10.33 17.05 -17.32
N ALA A 110 11.42 17.80 -17.39
CA ALA A 110 11.47 19.15 -17.95
C ALA A 110 11.12 19.20 -19.44
N GLN A 111 11.36 18.13 -20.20
CA GLN A 111 11.04 18.03 -21.63
C GLN A 111 9.73 17.31 -21.93
N GLN A 112 9.00 16.84 -20.91
CA GLN A 112 7.75 16.13 -21.14
C GLN A 112 6.70 17.01 -21.82
N THR A 113 6.34 16.69 -23.05
CA THR A 113 5.26 17.33 -23.82
C THR A 113 3.99 16.48 -23.87
N ARG A 114 4.05 15.24 -23.37
CA ARG A 114 2.89 14.36 -23.30
C ARG A 114 1.85 14.91 -22.32
N THR A 115 0.62 14.92 -22.77
CA THR A 115 -0.56 15.39 -22.04
C THR A 115 -1.05 14.41 -20.96
N GLY A 116 -0.60 13.16 -21.02
CA GLY A 116 -0.96 12.12 -20.05
C GLY A 116 -0.04 12.09 -18.82
N PRO A 117 -0.49 11.43 -17.74
CA PRO A 117 0.35 11.19 -16.57
C PRO A 117 1.49 10.24 -16.90
N ARG A 118 2.69 10.57 -16.44
CA ARG A 118 3.85 9.69 -16.48
C ARG A 118 4.34 9.46 -15.07
N VAL A 119 4.42 8.19 -14.67
CA VAL A 119 4.99 7.79 -13.40
C VAL A 119 6.46 7.41 -13.59
N THR A 120 7.31 7.85 -12.67
CA THR A 120 8.75 7.55 -12.64
C THR A 120 9.20 7.30 -11.21
N GLY A 121 10.17 6.40 -11.04
CA GLY A 121 10.88 6.24 -9.77
C GLY A 121 12.06 7.20 -9.70
N GLN A 122 12.27 7.81 -8.53
CA GLN A 122 13.41 8.67 -8.26
C GLN A 122 13.90 8.45 -6.83
N GLU A 123 15.20 8.18 -6.68
CA GLU A 123 15.83 8.10 -5.37
C GLU A 123 16.34 9.49 -4.96
N PHE A 124 16.07 9.88 -3.71
CA PHE A 124 16.57 11.13 -3.16
C PHE A 124 16.87 10.98 -1.66
N ARG A 125 18.10 11.29 -1.25
CA ARG A 125 18.57 11.16 0.15
C ARG A 125 18.27 9.78 0.74
N GLY A 126 18.57 8.71 -0.01
CA GLY A 126 18.39 7.31 0.43
C GLY A 126 16.93 6.88 0.61
N ASN A 127 15.97 7.67 0.12
CA ASN A 127 14.56 7.32 0.10
C ASN A 127 14.09 7.19 -1.35
N GLU A 128 13.28 6.17 -1.62
CA GLU A 128 12.64 6.00 -2.92
C GLU A 128 11.34 6.82 -2.98
N TYR A 129 11.17 7.53 -4.09
CA TYR A 129 9.98 8.30 -4.41
C TYR A 129 9.36 7.83 -5.73
N ARG A 130 8.05 7.67 -5.74
CA ARG A 130 7.27 7.63 -6.98
C ARG A 130 6.82 9.04 -7.33
N VAL A 131 7.12 9.47 -8.55
CA VAL A 131 6.81 10.80 -9.06
C VAL A 131 5.90 10.67 -10.27
N VAL A 132 4.72 11.28 -10.21
CA VAL A 132 3.87 11.50 -11.37
C VAL A 132 4.07 12.92 -11.90
N THR A 133 4.42 13.01 -13.17
CA THR A 133 4.55 14.26 -13.91
C THR A 133 3.39 14.37 -14.89
N VAL A 134 2.63 15.48 -14.84
CA VAL A 134 1.57 15.82 -15.79
C VAL A 134 1.86 17.15 -16.46
N SER A 135 1.55 17.23 -17.76
CA SER A 135 1.55 18.47 -18.51
C SER A 135 0.12 19.03 -18.55
N THR A 136 -0.03 20.31 -18.24
CA THR A 136 -1.33 20.97 -18.13
C THR A 136 -1.67 21.66 -19.45
N ALA A 137 -2.95 22.00 -19.66
CA ALA A 137 -3.37 22.71 -20.87
C ALA A 137 -2.76 24.12 -20.99
N ALA A 138 -2.36 24.71 -19.86
CA ALA A 138 -1.69 26.01 -19.78
C ALA A 138 -0.19 25.94 -20.11
N GLY A 139 0.36 24.77 -20.45
CA GLY A 139 1.79 24.58 -20.75
C GLY A 139 2.69 24.48 -19.52
N GLN A 140 2.11 24.52 -18.33
CA GLN A 140 2.81 24.25 -17.06
C GLN A 140 2.92 22.75 -16.83
N LYS A 141 3.83 22.34 -15.94
CA LYS A 141 3.94 20.94 -15.52
C LYS A 141 3.79 20.86 -14.02
N ILE A 142 3.06 19.85 -13.57
CA ILE A 142 2.87 19.58 -12.14
C ILE A 142 3.49 18.23 -11.84
N ARG A 143 4.31 18.19 -10.80
CA ARG A 143 4.89 16.96 -10.26
C ARG A 143 4.28 16.69 -8.90
N ILE A 144 3.80 15.47 -8.70
CA ILE A 144 3.39 14.97 -7.40
C ILE A 144 4.34 13.82 -7.08
N ALA A 145 5.12 13.97 -6.01
CA ALA A 145 6.05 12.97 -5.53
C ALA A 145 5.56 12.40 -4.20
N ARG A 146 5.61 11.07 -4.06
CA ARG A 146 5.27 10.38 -2.81
C ARG A 146 6.39 9.42 -2.43
N ASN A 147 6.80 9.46 -1.17
CA ASN A 147 7.74 8.52 -0.59
C ASN A 147 7.06 7.14 -0.39
N LEU A 148 7.68 6.06 -0.87
CA LEU A 148 7.16 4.69 -0.72
C LEU A 148 7.26 4.19 0.73
N ALA A 149 8.35 4.53 1.42
CA ALA A 149 8.64 4.13 2.79
C ALA A 149 7.63 4.66 3.83
N SER A 150 6.91 5.75 3.51
CA SER A 150 5.95 6.36 4.44
C SER A 150 4.65 5.55 4.62
N THR A 151 4.41 4.53 3.80
CA THR A 151 3.21 3.65 3.93
C THR A 151 3.58 2.24 4.41
N GLU A 152 4.85 1.83 4.24
CA GLU A 152 5.36 0.51 4.62
C GLU A 152 5.37 0.31 6.13
N ALA A 153 5.66 1.33 6.94
CA ALA A 153 5.69 1.20 8.40
C ALA A 153 4.30 0.88 9.00
N VAL A 154 3.22 1.41 8.41
CA VAL A 154 1.86 1.21 8.91
C VAL A 154 1.27 -0.11 8.41
N LEU A 155 1.50 -0.47 7.15
CA LEU A 155 1.07 -1.76 6.62
C LEU A 155 1.87 -2.93 7.20
N ALA A 156 3.18 -2.79 7.42
CA ALA A 156 3.98 -3.82 8.09
C ALA A 156 3.48 -4.04 9.53
N SER A 157 3.21 -2.96 10.27
CA SER A 157 2.70 -3.06 11.65
C SER A 157 1.33 -3.74 11.74
N ILE A 158 0.40 -3.43 10.82
CA ILE A 158 -0.93 -4.06 10.79
C ILE A 158 -0.84 -5.53 10.35
N ARG A 159 0.06 -5.84 9.43
CA ARG A 159 0.23 -7.17 8.87
C ARG A 159 0.92 -8.12 9.84
N ASP A 160 1.89 -7.63 10.60
CA ASP A 160 2.57 -8.40 11.66
C ASP A 160 1.61 -8.69 12.83
N ARG A 161 0.78 -7.70 13.20
CA ARG A 161 -0.31 -7.92 14.17
C ARG A 161 -1.33 -8.95 13.71
N SER A 162 -1.75 -8.88 12.45
CA SER A 162 -2.70 -9.83 11.88
C SER A 162 -2.13 -11.24 11.81
N ALA A 163 -0.85 -11.39 11.46
CA ALA A 163 -0.15 -12.67 11.45
C ALA A 163 -0.02 -13.26 12.85
N LEU A 164 0.31 -12.44 13.85
CA LEU A 164 0.39 -12.85 15.25
C LEU A 164 -0.97 -13.35 15.77
N ILE A 165 -2.06 -12.60 15.50
CA ILE A 165 -3.42 -12.99 15.90
C ILE A 165 -3.81 -14.30 15.21
N GLY A 166 -3.55 -14.44 13.91
CA GLY A 166 -3.79 -15.68 13.16
C GLY A 166 -3.05 -16.88 13.75
N ALA A 167 -1.77 -16.71 14.09
CA ALA A 167 -0.97 -17.76 14.72
C ALA A 167 -1.53 -18.18 16.09
N ILE A 168 -1.97 -17.23 16.92
CA ILE A 168 -2.59 -17.51 18.22
C ILE A 168 -3.87 -18.34 18.04
N VAL A 169 -4.74 -17.99 17.09
CA VAL A 169 -5.97 -18.73 16.81
C VAL A 169 -5.69 -20.16 16.38
N ILE A 170 -4.68 -20.39 15.53
CA ILE A 170 -4.27 -21.72 15.07
C ILE A 170 -3.78 -22.56 16.26
N VAL A 171 -2.94 -21.99 17.12
CA VAL A 171 -2.42 -22.69 18.32
C VAL A 171 -3.56 -23.07 19.26
N LEU A 172 -4.50 -22.16 19.52
CA LEU A 172 -5.66 -22.45 20.37
C LEU A 172 -6.56 -23.54 19.77
N ALA A 173 -6.79 -23.52 18.46
CA ALA A 173 -7.56 -24.56 17.77
C ALA A 173 -6.87 -25.93 17.86
N ALA A 174 -5.54 -25.97 17.70
CA ALA A 174 -4.75 -27.20 17.83
C ALA A 174 -4.81 -27.76 19.26
N ILE A 175 -4.68 -26.90 20.29
CA ILE A 175 -4.79 -27.30 21.70
C ILE A 175 -6.20 -27.83 22.01
N ALA A 176 -7.24 -27.15 21.54
CA ALA A 176 -8.63 -27.57 21.74
C ALA A 176 -8.91 -28.93 21.08
N GLY A 177 -8.46 -29.13 19.84
CA GLY A 177 -8.58 -30.42 19.15
C GLY A 177 -7.83 -31.54 19.87
N TRP A 178 -6.63 -31.26 20.37
CA TRP A 178 -5.83 -32.22 21.14
C TRP A 178 -6.49 -32.61 22.48
N LEU A 179 -7.06 -31.63 23.20
CA LEU A 179 -7.78 -31.87 24.45
C LEU A 179 -9.06 -32.70 24.23
N LEU A 180 -9.84 -32.40 23.19
CA LEU A 180 -11.04 -33.18 22.85
C LEU A 180 -10.69 -34.62 22.48
N ALA A 181 -9.61 -34.83 21.71
CA ALA A 181 -9.13 -36.16 21.34
C ALA A 181 -8.68 -36.97 22.56
N ARG A 182 -7.96 -36.35 23.51
CA ARG A 182 -7.54 -37.02 24.76
C ARG A 182 -8.71 -37.35 25.68
N ARG A 183 -9.73 -36.49 25.75
CA ARG A 183 -10.87 -36.67 26.66
C ARG A 183 -11.84 -37.77 26.20
N THR A 184 -12.00 -37.93 24.88
CA THR A 184 -12.86 -38.98 24.31
C THR A 184 -12.18 -40.36 24.23
N ALA A 185 -10.85 -40.42 24.28
CA ALA A 185 -10.11 -41.68 24.29
C ALA A 185 -9.98 -42.35 25.67
N ARG A 186 -10.19 -41.61 26.78
CA ARG A 186 -10.00 -42.14 28.15
C ARG A 186 -11.07 -43.09 28.70
N PRO A 187 -12.37 -43.08 28.32
CA PRO A 187 -13.35 -43.95 28.98
C PRO A 187 -13.54 -45.34 28.32
N VAL A 188 -12.87 -45.64 27.21
CA VAL A 188 -13.15 -46.89 26.46
C VAL A 188 -12.40 -48.10 27.03
N GLU A 189 -11.32 -47.91 27.78
CA GLU A 189 -10.59 -49.01 28.43
C GLU A 189 -11.29 -49.57 29.69
N GLN A 190 -12.28 -48.86 30.25
CA GLN A 190 -12.97 -49.32 31.46
C GLN A 190 -14.17 -50.23 31.21
N LEU A 191 -14.60 -50.42 29.96
CA LEU A 191 -15.70 -51.35 29.63
C LEU A 191 -15.22 -52.69 29.08
N THR A 192 -13.97 -52.82 28.64
CA THR A 192 -13.43 -54.12 28.16
C THR A 192 -13.07 -55.05 29.32
N ARG A 193 -12.72 -54.51 30.49
CA ARG A 193 -12.40 -55.32 31.69
C ARG A 193 -13.58 -56.06 32.30
N VAL A 194 -14.82 -55.77 31.89
CA VAL A 194 -16.02 -56.47 32.39
C VAL A 194 -16.42 -57.63 31.47
N ALA A 195 -16.01 -57.62 30.19
CA ALA A 195 -16.28 -58.71 29.25
C ALA A 195 -15.27 -59.86 29.32
N GLU A 196 -14.14 -59.67 30.02
CA GLU A 196 -13.10 -60.69 30.20
C GLU A 196 -13.24 -61.44 31.54
N GLN A 197 -14.31 -61.16 32.30
CA GLN A 197 -14.55 -61.76 33.62
C GLN A 197 -15.91 -62.46 33.75
N VAL A 198 -16.57 -62.81 32.63
CA VAL A 198 -17.76 -63.70 32.61
C VAL A 198 -17.66 -64.68 31.46
#